data_AF-A0A6B0UP45-F1
#
_entry.id   AF-A0A6B0UP45-F1
#
_cell.length_a   1.000
_cell.length_b   1.000
_cell.length_c   1.000
_cell.angle_alpha   90.00
_cell.angle_beta   90.00
_cell.angle_gamma   90.00
#
_symmetry.space_group_name_H-M   'P 1'
#
loop_
_entity.id
_entity.type
_entity.pdbx_description
1 polymer ?
#
loop_
_entity_poly.entity_id
_entity_poly.type
_entity_poly.pdbx_seq_one_letter_code
_entity_poly.pdbx_strand_id
1 'polypeptide(L)'
;VNTTCLSFLFKQLCISVIILQKNYCSSKSCDAYLKHKSHNYFLQLYAEEQCRAPRPFASCGSNVSPRNFYYFSNYTNQCERSFGCDMGMNTFEDKLCCATECPYGNHHPPGKQGSSLAACMENP
;
A
#
# COMPACT_ATOMS: atom_id res chain seq x y z
N VAL A 1 -54.81 36.45 -1.16
CA VAL A 1 -54.18 35.45 -2.06
C VAL A 1 -53.19 34.65 -1.24
N ASN A 2 -53.30 33.33 -1.35
CA ASN A 2 -52.92 32.27 -0.41
C ASN A 2 -51.50 32.29 0.19
N THR A 3 -51.42 32.44 1.53
CA THR A 3 -50.24 32.12 2.36
C THR A 3 -49.86 30.63 2.31
N THR A 4 -50.74 29.76 1.82
CA THR A 4 -50.44 28.35 1.56
C THR A 4 -49.47 28.18 0.38
N CYS A 5 -49.49 29.05 -0.63
CA CYS A 5 -48.65 28.92 -1.83
C CYS A 5 -47.16 29.16 -1.55
N LEU A 6 -46.84 30.14 -0.66
CA LEU A 6 -45.46 30.45 -0.28
C LEU A 6 -44.80 29.32 0.52
N SER A 7 -45.57 28.63 1.37
CA SER A 7 -45.07 27.50 2.17
C SER A 7 -44.79 26.24 1.34
N PHE A 8 -45.53 26.03 0.25
CA PHE A 8 -45.31 24.93 -0.68
C PHE A 8 -44.09 25.18 -1.59
N LEU A 9 -43.89 26.41 -2.07
CA LEU A 9 -42.71 26.79 -2.86
C LEU A 9 -41.40 26.69 -2.05
N PHE A 10 -41.40 27.07 -0.77
CA PHE A 10 -40.24 26.90 0.10
C PHE A 10 -39.91 25.44 0.42
N LYS A 11 -40.93 24.59 0.64
CA LYS A 11 -40.70 23.14 0.80
C LYS A 11 -40.16 22.48 -0.47
N GLN A 12 -40.67 22.88 -1.64
CA GLN A 12 -40.21 22.34 -2.93
C GLN A 12 -38.75 22.74 -3.24
N LEU A 13 -38.35 23.97 -2.94
CA LEU A 13 -36.97 24.43 -3.08
C LEU A 13 -36.02 23.71 -2.10
N CYS A 14 -36.41 23.50 -0.84
CA CYS A 14 -35.60 22.73 0.11
C CYS A 14 -35.41 21.26 -0.30
N ILE A 15 -36.47 20.60 -0.80
CA ILE A 15 -36.37 19.22 -1.30
C ILE A 15 -35.42 19.16 -2.52
N SER A 16 -35.50 20.14 -3.41
CA SER A 16 -34.63 20.24 -4.60
C SER A 16 -33.16 20.45 -4.21
N VAL A 17 -32.89 21.29 -3.21
CA VAL A 17 -31.54 21.53 -2.68
C VAL A 17 -31.00 20.30 -1.94
N ILE A 18 -31.83 19.58 -1.18
CA ILE A 18 -31.44 18.32 -0.50
C ILE A 18 -31.17 17.21 -1.54
N ILE A 19 -31.95 17.14 -2.61
CA ILE A 19 -31.73 16.19 -3.71
C ILE A 19 -30.46 16.55 -4.50
N LEU A 20 -30.17 17.83 -4.72
CA LEU A 20 -28.92 18.28 -5.37
C LEU A 20 -27.69 18.03 -4.50
N GLN A 21 -27.78 18.24 -3.18
CA GLN A 21 -26.71 17.93 -2.21
C GLN A 21 -26.45 16.42 -2.11
N LYS A 22 -27.50 15.58 -2.12
CA LYS A 22 -27.34 14.11 -2.14
C LYS A 22 -26.77 13.57 -3.45
N ASN A 23 -27.08 14.19 -4.59
CA ASN A 23 -26.55 13.78 -5.89
C ASN A 23 -25.11 14.26 -6.14
N TYR A 24 -24.67 15.35 -5.50
CA TYR A 24 -23.27 15.80 -5.58
C TYR A 24 -22.31 14.87 -4.82
N CYS A 25 -22.77 14.21 -3.75
CA CYS A 25 -21.96 13.33 -2.90
C CYS A 25 -22.20 11.81 -3.08
N SER A 26 -23.02 11.36 -4.03
CA SER A 26 -23.33 9.92 -4.19
C SER A 26 -23.35 9.48 -5.66
N SER A 27 -22.34 9.90 -6.42
CA SER A 27 -22.06 9.24 -7.69
C SER A 27 -21.51 7.84 -7.40
N LYS A 28 -22.11 6.79 -7.99
CA LYS A 28 -21.54 5.42 -7.95
C LYS A 28 -20.06 5.38 -8.39
N SER A 29 -19.63 6.35 -9.21
CA SER A 29 -18.23 6.55 -9.61
C SER A 29 -17.35 7.01 -8.46
N CYS A 30 -17.82 7.93 -7.61
CA CYS A 30 -17.11 8.36 -6.41
C CYS A 30 -16.99 7.23 -5.38
N ASP A 31 -18.06 6.45 -5.18
CA ASP A 31 -18.04 5.29 -4.28
C ASP A 31 -17.07 4.20 -4.79
N ALA A 32 -17.07 3.93 -6.10
CA ALA A 32 -16.12 3.01 -6.72
C ALA A 32 -14.67 3.52 -6.63
N TYR A 33 -14.45 4.81 -6.85
CA TYR A 33 -13.13 5.44 -6.70
C TYR A 33 -12.62 5.40 -5.26
N LEU A 34 -13.47 5.74 -4.28
CA LEU A 34 -13.13 5.69 -2.87
C LEU A 34 -12.87 4.26 -2.40
N LYS A 35 -13.67 3.29 -2.86
CA LYS A 35 -13.45 1.87 -2.60
C LYS A 35 -12.13 1.38 -3.21
N HIS A 36 -11.84 1.77 -4.45
CA HIS A 36 -10.57 1.45 -5.11
C HIS A 36 -9.38 2.09 -4.39
N LYS A 37 -9.49 3.36 -4.00
CA LYS A 37 -8.46 4.08 -3.24
C LYS A 37 -8.22 3.45 -1.87
N SER A 38 -9.29 3.07 -1.16
CA SER A 38 -9.20 2.37 0.13
C SER A 38 -8.56 0.99 -0.01
N HIS A 39 -8.88 0.23 -1.05
CA HIS A 39 -8.25 -1.06 -1.31
C HIS A 39 -6.77 -0.92 -1.63
N ASN A 40 -6.39 0.02 -2.49
CA ASN A 40 -4.97 0.29 -2.79
C ASN A 40 -4.20 0.76 -1.56
N TYR A 41 -4.79 1.61 -0.72
CA TYR A 41 -4.18 2.02 0.55
C TYR A 41 -3.94 0.81 1.47
N PHE A 42 -4.94 -0.07 1.60
CA PHE A 42 -4.80 -1.29 2.38
C PHE A 42 -3.71 -2.21 1.84
N LEU A 43 -3.63 -2.38 0.52
CA LEU A 43 -2.58 -3.20 -0.11
C LEU A 43 -1.18 -2.62 0.15
N GLN A 44 -1.01 -1.29 0.07
CA GLN A 44 0.26 -0.64 0.37
C GLN A 44 0.64 -0.81 1.84
N LEU A 45 -0.30 -0.62 2.77
CA LEU A 45 -0.05 -0.80 4.20
C LEU A 45 0.36 -2.25 4.51
N TYR A 46 -0.39 -3.22 3.97
CA TYR A 46 -0.08 -4.64 4.16
C TYR A 46 1.28 -5.01 3.57
N ALA A 47 1.63 -4.49 2.39
CA ALA A 47 2.94 -4.72 1.78
C ALA A 47 4.07 -4.10 2.62
N GLU A 48 3.87 -2.90 3.21
CA GLU A 48 4.84 -2.31 4.12
C GLU A 48 5.03 -3.13 5.39
N GLU A 49 3.96 -3.69 5.96
CA GLU A 49 4.05 -4.58 7.11
C GLU A 49 4.89 -5.83 6.83
N GLN A 50 4.80 -6.40 5.62
CA GLN A 50 5.65 -7.53 5.23
C GLN A 50 7.13 -7.16 5.18
N CYS A 51 7.45 -5.98 4.66
CA CYS A 51 8.80 -5.43 4.67
C CYS A 51 9.31 -5.15 6.08
N ARG A 52 8.43 -4.83 7.03
CA ARG A 52 8.81 -4.58 8.43
C ARG A 52 8.63 -5.80 9.33
N ALA A 53 8.34 -6.97 8.75
CA ALA A 53 8.15 -8.19 9.51
C ALA A 53 9.42 -8.52 10.33
N PRO A 54 9.24 -8.97 11.59
CA PRO A 54 10.36 -9.32 12.46
C PRO A 54 11.17 -10.46 11.84
N ARG A 55 12.50 -10.33 11.89
CA ARG A 55 13.42 -11.35 11.40
C ARG A 55 13.90 -12.22 12.57
N PRO A 56 13.73 -13.54 12.52
CA PRO A 56 14.46 -14.42 13.42
C PRO A 56 15.94 -14.29 13.10
N PHE A 57 16.79 -14.23 14.12
CA PHE A 57 18.22 -14.43 13.97
C PHE A 57 18.49 -15.91 14.21
N ALA A 58 18.75 -16.66 13.14
CA ALA A 58 18.93 -18.10 13.19
C ALA A 58 20.41 -18.48 13.15
N SER A 59 20.81 -19.36 14.07
CA SER A 59 22.07 -20.10 13.94
C SER A 59 21.92 -21.14 12.84
N CYS A 60 22.83 -21.16 11.87
CA CYS A 60 22.78 -22.09 10.76
C CYS A 60 23.08 -23.52 11.23
N GLY A 61 22.24 -24.46 10.84
CA GLY A 61 22.52 -25.89 11.04
C GLY A 61 23.71 -26.32 10.18
N SER A 62 24.37 -27.40 10.58
CA SER A 62 25.61 -27.90 9.94
C SER A 62 25.49 -28.20 8.43
N ASN A 63 24.26 -28.39 7.94
CA ASN A 63 23.96 -28.68 6.54
C ASN A 63 23.51 -27.45 5.72
N VAL A 64 23.46 -26.26 6.33
CA VAL A 64 23.01 -25.03 5.67
C VAL A 64 24.19 -24.11 5.50
N SER A 65 24.54 -23.83 4.24
CA SER A 65 25.56 -22.84 3.93
C SER A 65 24.99 -21.43 4.14
N PRO A 66 25.62 -20.58 4.96
CA PRO A 66 25.23 -19.19 5.08
C PRO A 66 25.43 -18.46 3.75
N ARG A 67 24.57 -17.49 3.46
CA ARG A 67 24.60 -16.70 2.23
C ARG A 67 24.40 -15.22 2.55
N ASN A 68 24.78 -14.37 1.60
CA ASN A 68 24.44 -12.96 1.66
C ASN A 68 22.99 -12.79 1.23
N PHE A 69 22.22 -12.02 1.99
CA PHE A 69 20.87 -11.65 1.65
C PHE A 69 20.62 -10.19 2.05
N TYR A 70 19.49 -9.65 1.62
CA TYR A 70 19.03 -8.30 1.92
C TYR A 70 17.71 -8.35 2.69
N TYR A 71 17.47 -7.33 3.49
CA TYR A 71 16.26 -7.18 4.28
C TYR A 71 15.95 -5.70 4.49
N PHE A 72 14.68 -5.39 4.73
CA PHE A 72 14.27 -4.05 5.09
C PHE A 72 14.35 -3.86 6.61
N SER A 73 15.24 -2.99 7.04
CA SER A 73 15.54 -2.62 8.42
C SER A 73 14.63 -1.47 8.85
N ASN A 74 13.80 -1.72 9.86
CA ASN A 74 12.96 -0.68 10.46
C ASN A 74 13.81 0.41 11.16
N TYR A 75 14.99 0.04 11.66
CA TYR A 75 15.88 0.96 12.41
C TYR A 75 16.50 2.02 11.51
N THR A 76 17.06 1.60 10.38
CA THR A 76 17.68 2.54 9.43
C THR A 76 16.71 2.98 8.35
N ASN A 77 15.50 2.40 8.34
CA ASN A 77 14.49 2.57 7.31
C ASN A 77 15.04 2.22 5.91
N GLN A 78 16.08 1.34 5.90
CA GLN A 78 17.01 0.61 4.99
C GLN A 78 16.60 -0.66 4.26
N CYS A 79 16.92 -0.85 2.98
CA CYS A 79 17.39 -2.18 2.54
C CYS A 79 18.87 -2.39 2.92
N GLU A 80 19.12 -3.32 3.84
CA GLU A 80 20.44 -3.65 4.38
C GLU A 80 20.87 -5.06 3.98
N ARG A 81 22.18 -5.30 3.94
CA ARG A 81 22.76 -6.63 3.71
C ARG A 81 22.99 -7.32 5.06
N SER A 82 22.70 -8.61 5.13
CA SER A 82 23.14 -9.49 6.20
C SER A 82 23.76 -10.77 5.62
N PHE A 83 24.46 -11.52 6.46
CA PHE A 83 25.06 -12.80 6.15
C PHE A 83 24.58 -13.84 7.15
N GLY A 84 23.98 -14.91 6.64
CA GLY A 84 23.37 -15.92 7.49
C GLY A 84 22.54 -16.90 6.68
N CYS A 85 21.66 -17.62 7.37
CA CYS A 85 20.74 -18.60 6.79
C CYS A 85 19.29 -18.22 7.03
N ASP A 86 19.05 -17.00 7.49
CA ASP A 86 17.73 -16.51 7.80
C ASP A 86 16.83 -16.55 6.55
N MET A 87 15.55 -16.83 6.79
CA MET A 87 14.50 -16.91 5.78
C MET A 87 13.26 -16.15 6.27
N GLY A 88 12.32 -15.90 5.37
CA GLY A 88 11.06 -15.23 5.67
C GLY A 88 10.75 -14.10 4.69
N MET A 89 9.57 -13.51 4.84
CA MET A 89 9.02 -12.53 3.88
C MET A 89 9.83 -11.25 3.75
N ASN A 90 10.50 -10.82 4.83
CA ASN A 90 11.43 -9.70 4.81
C ASN A 90 12.87 -10.12 4.40
N THR A 91 13.04 -11.12 3.52
CA THR A 91 14.34 -11.64 3.06
C THR A 91 14.40 -11.67 1.55
N PHE A 92 15.42 -11.07 0.96
CA PHE A 92 15.58 -10.95 -0.48
C PHE A 92 17.00 -11.34 -0.87
N GLU A 93 17.18 -12.07 -1.97
CA GLU A 93 18.53 -12.44 -2.43
C GLU A 93 19.28 -11.25 -3.06
N ASP A 94 18.54 -10.25 -3.55
CA ASP A 94 19.10 -9.07 -4.22
C ASP A 94 18.62 -7.73 -3.62
N LYS A 95 19.51 -6.73 -3.63
CA LYS A 95 19.24 -5.39 -3.08
C LYS A 95 18.17 -4.65 -3.87
N LEU A 96 18.19 -4.76 -5.20
CA LEU A 96 17.20 -4.14 -6.08
C LEU A 96 15.83 -4.75 -5.82
N CYS A 97 15.76 -6.06 -5.57
CA CYS A 97 14.50 -6.72 -5.22
C CYS A 97 13.98 -6.26 -3.86
N CYS A 98 14.83 -6.17 -2.84
CA CYS A 98 14.44 -5.55 -1.58
C CYS A 98 13.87 -4.13 -1.81
N ALA A 99 14.55 -3.28 -2.58
CA ALA A 99 14.10 -1.90 -2.79
C ALA A 99 12.84 -1.79 -3.69
N THR A 100 12.61 -2.76 -4.57
CA THR A 100 11.45 -2.80 -5.46
C THR A 100 10.21 -3.32 -4.76
N GLU A 101 10.34 -4.38 -3.96
CA GLU A 101 9.26 -4.97 -3.16
C GLU A 101 8.96 -4.15 -1.89
N CYS A 102 9.98 -3.51 -1.33
CA CYS A 102 9.89 -2.57 -0.22
C CYS A 102 10.24 -1.15 -0.67
N PRO A 103 9.40 -0.51 -1.51
CA PRO A 103 9.56 0.88 -1.89
C PRO A 103 9.06 1.73 -0.73
N TYR A 104 9.77 1.69 0.39
CA TYR A 104 9.51 2.48 1.59
C TYR A 104 10.83 3.07 2.09
N GLY A 105 10.74 4.09 2.94
CA GLY A 105 11.91 4.70 3.56
C GLY A 105 12.87 5.40 2.58
N ASN A 106 14.16 5.42 2.93
CA ASN A 106 15.10 6.41 2.39
C ASN A 106 15.78 6.01 1.07
N HIS A 107 15.50 4.84 0.51
CA HIS A 107 16.25 4.28 -0.65
C HIS A 107 15.45 4.24 -1.92
N HIS A 108 14.30 4.91 -1.96
CA HIS A 108 13.51 5.07 -3.19
C HIS A 108 14.43 5.53 -4.33
N PRO A 109 14.79 4.65 -5.29
CA PRO A 109 15.49 5.10 -6.47
C PRO A 109 14.46 5.92 -7.28
N PRO A 110 14.82 7.11 -7.77
CA PRO A 110 13.91 7.87 -8.62
C PRO A 110 13.59 7.05 -9.89
N GLY A 111 12.32 6.64 -10.03
CA GLY A 111 11.69 6.46 -11.34
C GLY A 111 11.93 5.15 -12.11
N LYS A 112 12.02 3.97 -11.47
CA LYS A 112 11.96 2.68 -12.20
C LYS A 112 10.97 1.70 -11.61
N GLN A 113 9.67 1.94 -11.82
CA GLN A 113 8.60 0.99 -11.46
C GLN A 113 8.21 0.02 -12.61
N GLY A 114 8.88 0.08 -13.77
CA GLY A 114 8.44 -0.67 -14.96
C GLY A 114 9.24 -1.91 -15.35
N SER A 115 10.52 -2.02 -14.96
CA SER A 115 11.43 -3.06 -15.51
C SER A 115 12.12 -3.94 -14.47
N SER A 116 12.11 -3.56 -13.19
CA SER A 116 12.79 -4.32 -12.11
C SER A 116 11.89 -5.37 -11.45
N LEU A 117 10.57 -5.20 -11.48
CA LEU A 117 9.60 -6.12 -10.86
C LEU A 117 9.64 -7.52 -11.52
N ALA A 118 9.91 -7.60 -12.82
CA ALA A 118 10.01 -8.87 -13.55
C ALA A 118 11.21 -9.74 -13.13
N ALA A 119 12.32 -9.13 -12.66
CA ALA A 119 13.51 -9.86 -12.24
C ALA A 119 13.41 -10.46 -10.83
N CYS A 120 12.48 -9.95 -10.01
CA CYS A 120 12.33 -10.34 -8.61
C CYS A 120 11.33 -11.47 -8.37
N MET A 121 10.47 -11.75 -9.36
CA MET A 121 9.52 -12.87 -9.33
C MET A 121 10.07 -14.15 -10.00
N GLU A 122 11.35 -14.17 -10.40
CA GLU A 122 11.94 -15.26 -11.20
C GLU A 122 12.78 -16.28 -10.41
N ASN A 123 12.75 -16.28 -9.06
CA ASN A 123 13.38 -17.36 -8.28
C ASN A 123 12.34 -18.07 -7.39
N PRO A 124 11.90 -19.29 -7.78
CA PRO A 124 11.06 -20.15 -6.94
C PRO A 124 11.78 -20.68 -5.70
#